data_AF-A0A6N6RJ73-F1
#
_entry.id   AF-A0A6N6RJ73-F1
#
_cell.length_a   1.000
_cell.length_b   1.000
_cell.length_c   1.000
_cell.angle_alpha   90.00
_cell.angle_beta   90.00
_cell.angle_gamma   90.00
#
_symmetry.space_group_name_H-M   'P 1'
#
loop_
_entity.id
_entity.type
_entity.pdbx_description
1 polymer ?
#
loop_
_entity_poly.entity_id
_entity_poly.type
_entity_poly.pdbx_seq_one_letter_code
_entity_poly.pdbx_strand_id
1 'polypeptide(L)'
;MRIILCISFLIASLSSIAQVQREDGTWYDENLAIRVMEEDIRNEGTLEICIYSTTNDRCIHNLKTPYEVLVYNEDGEQIWNSAWTGQKMSIKFSTPLRGAAYIVVNAKNDYVVNTLTGERIFTNGVMSVEYEIE
;
A
#
# COMPACT_ATOMS: atom_id res chain seq x y z
N MET A 1 -34.02 43.44 -11.79
CA MET A 1 -32.64 43.27 -12.27
C MET A 1 -31.75 43.19 -11.04
N ARG A 2 -30.98 42.09 -10.88
CA ARG A 2 -29.83 41.92 -9.95
C ARG A 2 -30.22 42.02 -8.47
N ILE A 3 -30.32 40.93 -7.72
CA ILE A 3 -29.17 40.22 -7.14
C ILE A 3 -29.58 38.73 -7.00
N ILE A 4 -29.42 37.98 -8.09
CA ILE A 4 -29.24 36.52 -8.02
C ILE A 4 -27.77 36.35 -8.40
N LEU A 5 -26.91 36.20 -7.41
CA LEU A 5 -25.54 35.68 -7.50
C LEU A 5 -24.90 35.99 -6.14
N CYS A 6 -24.33 34.98 -5.48
CA CYS A 6 -23.26 35.05 -4.46
C CYS A 6 -23.41 34.10 -3.26
N ILE A 7 -24.30 33.10 -3.29
CA ILE A 7 -24.31 32.04 -2.25
C ILE A 7 -24.22 30.65 -2.87
N SER A 8 -23.26 30.46 -3.78
CA SER A 8 -23.02 29.15 -4.40
C SER A 8 -21.54 28.85 -4.60
N PHE A 9 -20.65 29.46 -3.80
CA PHE A 9 -19.21 29.25 -3.93
C PHE A 9 -18.51 29.10 -2.57
N LEU A 10 -19.02 28.21 -1.71
CA LEU A 10 -18.39 27.98 -0.41
C LEU A 10 -18.52 26.54 0.09
N ILE A 11 -18.42 25.55 -0.79
CA ILE A 11 -18.15 24.15 -0.40
C ILE A 11 -17.34 23.49 -1.53
N ALA A 12 -16.06 23.86 -1.66
CA ALA A 12 -15.14 23.21 -2.60
C ALA A 12 -13.76 22.97 -1.98
N SER A 13 -13.70 22.63 -0.69
CA SER A 13 -12.47 22.29 0.00
C SER A 13 -12.58 20.95 0.73
N LEU A 14 -13.11 19.93 0.05
CA LEU A 14 -13.02 18.55 0.50
C LEU A 14 -11.77 17.92 -0.14
N SER A 15 -10.67 18.07 0.60
CA SER A 15 -9.61 17.08 0.78
C SER A 15 -8.93 16.49 -0.47
N SER A 16 -7.97 17.23 -1.03
CA SER A 16 -6.90 16.65 -1.86
C SER A 16 -5.56 16.83 -1.15
N ILE A 17 -5.32 16.06 -0.08
CA ILE A 17 -4.01 16.06 0.59
C ILE A 17 -3.08 15.12 -0.19
N ALA A 18 -2.57 15.61 -1.33
CA ALA A 18 -1.37 15.04 -1.97
C ALA A 18 -0.17 15.17 -1.02
N GLN A 19 0.95 14.49 -1.29
CA GLN A 19 2.20 14.61 -0.52
C GLN A 19 2.45 16.04 0.01
N VAL A 20 2.37 16.23 1.33
CA VAL A 20 2.56 17.54 1.98
C VAL A 20 3.85 17.51 2.77
N GLN A 21 4.71 18.49 2.54
CA GLN A 21 5.79 18.80 3.45
C GLN A 21 5.27 19.68 4.58
N ARG A 22 5.41 19.25 5.83
CA ARG A 22 5.08 20.03 7.01
C ARG A 22 6.17 21.07 7.31
N GLU A 23 5.88 22.01 8.20
CA GLU A 23 6.82 23.08 8.60
C GLU A 23 8.14 22.57 9.18
N ASP A 24 8.16 21.34 9.71
CA ASP A 24 9.34 20.65 10.22
C ASP A 24 10.20 19.99 9.12
N GLY A 25 9.78 20.08 7.85
CA GLY A 25 10.44 19.47 6.70
C GLY A 25 10.04 18.02 6.42
N THR A 26 9.16 17.43 7.24
CA THR A 26 8.72 16.04 7.09
C THR A 26 7.65 15.92 6.00
N TRP A 27 7.81 14.94 5.09
CA TRP A 27 6.83 14.62 4.07
C TRP A 27 5.78 13.63 4.58
N TYR A 28 4.51 13.89 4.29
CA TYR A 28 3.38 13.04 4.65
C TYR A 28 2.49 12.75 3.43
N ASP A 29 2.03 11.50 3.33
CA ASP A 29 1.01 11.07 2.37
C ASP A 29 0.10 10.02 2.99
N GLU A 30 -1.13 10.42 3.30
CA GLU A 30 -2.12 9.57 3.95
C GLU A 30 -2.91 8.71 2.94
N ASN A 31 -2.63 8.88 1.64
CA ASN A 31 -3.34 8.20 0.56
C ASN A 31 -2.56 7.00 0.01
N LEU A 32 -1.47 6.60 0.66
CA LEU A 32 -0.69 5.43 0.29
C LEU A 32 -1.21 4.17 1.01
N ALA A 33 -1.29 3.09 0.26
CA ALA A 33 -1.65 1.77 0.77
C ALA A 33 -0.78 0.69 0.12
N ILE A 34 -0.75 -0.51 0.71
CA ILE A 34 -0.28 -1.71 0.02
C ILE A 34 -1.46 -2.28 -0.77
N ARG A 35 -1.25 -2.65 -2.02
CA ARG A 35 -2.24 -3.34 -2.86
C ARG A 35 -1.64 -4.62 -3.44
N VAL A 36 -2.42 -5.69 -3.45
CA VAL A 36 -2.13 -6.91 -4.23
C VAL A 36 -2.54 -6.66 -5.68
N MET A 37 -1.62 -6.91 -6.60
CA MET A 37 -1.78 -6.65 -8.04
C MET A 37 -2.03 -7.94 -8.82
N GLU A 38 -1.29 -8.98 -8.50
CA GLU A 38 -1.40 -10.31 -9.09
C GLU A 38 -1.11 -11.35 -8.01
N GLU A 39 -1.82 -12.47 -8.06
CA GLU A 39 -1.71 -13.54 -7.09
C GLU A 39 -2.00 -14.87 -7.78
N ASP A 40 -1.12 -15.85 -7.58
CA ASP A 40 -1.35 -17.27 -7.87
C ASP A 40 -0.44 -18.09 -6.93
N ILE A 41 -0.73 -18.02 -5.64
CA ILE A 41 0.08 -18.64 -4.58
C ILE A 41 -0.14 -20.15 -4.56
N ARG A 42 -1.37 -20.61 -4.83
CA ARG A 42 -1.74 -22.04 -4.76
C ARG A 42 -1.16 -22.87 -5.91
N ASN A 43 -1.12 -22.33 -7.13
CA ASN A 43 -0.74 -23.10 -8.31
C ASN A 43 0.67 -22.75 -8.77
N GLU A 44 0.96 -21.46 -8.95
CA GLU A 44 2.27 -21.01 -9.44
C GLU A 44 3.21 -20.56 -8.32
N GLY A 45 2.73 -20.27 -7.13
CA GLY A 45 3.52 -19.67 -6.07
C GLY A 45 4.02 -18.27 -6.45
N THR A 46 3.15 -17.40 -6.94
CA THR A 46 3.45 -16.00 -7.28
C THR A 46 2.57 -15.02 -6.51
N LEU A 47 3.15 -13.88 -6.15
CA LEU A 47 2.44 -12.76 -5.54
C LEU A 47 3.12 -11.46 -5.97
N GLU A 48 2.35 -10.51 -6.50
CA GLU A 48 2.81 -9.15 -6.77
C GLU A 48 2.01 -8.16 -5.93
N ILE A 49 2.73 -7.28 -5.25
CA ILE A 49 2.16 -6.16 -4.50
C ILE A 49 2.72 -4.84 -5.02
N CYS A 50 2.11 -3.71 -4.65
CA CYS A 50 2.68 -2.40 -4.89
C CYS A 50 2.33 -1.41 -3.78
N ILE A 51 3.07 -0.29 -3.73
CA ILE A 51 2.63 0.91 -3.02
C ILE A 51 1.66 1.64 -3.94
N TYR A 52 0.41 1.70 -3.55
CA TYR A 52 -0.70 2.22 -4.34
C TYR A 52 -1.16 3.57 -3.78
N SER A 53 -1.40 4.53 -4.67
CA SER A 53 -2.01 5.81 -4.33
C SER A 53 -3.50 5.75 -4.56
N THR A 54 -4.26 5.85 -3.47
CA THR A 54 -5.74 5.87 -3.48
C THR A 54 -6.30 7.13 -4.15
N THR A 55 -5.58 8.25 -4.11
CA THR A 55 -5.98 9.48 -4.81
C THR A 55 -5.77 9.42 -6.31
N ASN A 56 -4.64 8.85 -6.76
CA ASN A 56 -4.28 8.81 -8.18
C ASN A 56 -4.69 7.51 -8.89
N ASP A 57 -5.30 6.58 -8.15
CA ASP A 57 -5.70 5.25 -8.61
C ASP A 57 -4.60 4.50 -9.39
N ARG A 58 -3.39 4.45 -8.83
CA ARG A 58 -2.25 3.78 -9.47
C ARG A 58 -1.16 3.36 -8.51
N CYS A 59 -0.38 2.35 -8.91
CA CYS A 59 0.88 2.01 -8.26
C CYS A 59 1.93 3.10 -8.46
N ILE A 60 2.72 3.38 -7.42
CA ILE A 60 3.85 4.30 -7.46
C ILE A 60 5.15 3.50 -7.38
N HIS A 61 5.82 3.32 -8.51
CA HIS A 61 6.98 2.44 -8.63
C HIS A 61 8.26 2.97 -7.97
N ASN A 62 8.36 4.28 -7.71
CA ASN A 62 9.50 4.88 -7.03
C ASN A 62 9.33 4.96 -5.51
N LEU A 63 8.33 4.31 -4.93
CA LEU A 63 8.15 4.21 -3.48
C LEU A 63 8.43 2.78 -3.03
N LYS A 64 9.17 2.63 -1.93
CA LYS A 64 9.41 1.34 -1.29
C LYS A 64 9.28 1.44 0.22
N THR A 65 8.90 0.33 0.84
CA THR A 65 9.05 0.15 2.29
C THR A 65 9.37 -1.32 2.56
N PRO A 66 10.21 -1.66 3.55
CA PRO A 66 10.33 -3.04 3.99
C PRO A 66 8.98 -3.57 4.45
N TYR A 67 8.70 -4.83 4.14
CA TYR A 67 7.41 -5.45 4.43
C TYR A 67 7.59 -6.91 4.82
N GLU A 68 6.59 -7.50 5.48
CA GLU A 68 6.46 -8.94 5.65
C GLU A 68 5.23 -9.45 4.93
N VAL A 69 5.29 -10.71 4.53
CA VAL A 69 4.16 -11.46 4.01
C VAL A 69 3.96 -12.66 4.92
N LEU A 70 2.74 -12.83 5.39
CA LEU A 70 2.26 -13.94 6.20
C LEU A 70 1.18 -14.66 5.38
N VAL A 71 1.25 -15.98 5.29
CA VAL A 71 0.27 -16.79 4.55
C VAL A 71 -0.39 -17.75 5.53
N TYR A 72 -1.71 -17.83 5.47
CA TYR A 72 -2.54 -18.62 6.36
C TYR A 72 -3.36 -19.64 5.57
N ASN A 73 -3.73 -20.76 6.21
CA ASN A 73 -4.69 -21.72 5.67
C ASN A 73 -6.13 -21.41 6.12
N GLU A 74 -7.10 -22.22 5.70
CA GLU A 74 -8.53 -22.05 6.03
C GLU A 74 -8.82 -22.17 7.53
N ASP A 75 -7.98 -22.90 8.28
CA ASP A 75 -8.07 -23.05 9.73
C ASP A 75 -7.49 -21.84 10.49
N GLY A 76 -6.93 -20.85 9.77
CA GLY A 76 -6.28 -19.67 10.35
C GLY A 76 -4.87 -19.95 10.89
N GLU A 77 -4.27 -21.08 10.56
CA GLU A 77 -2.88 -21.40 10.90
C GLU A 77 -1.93 -20.71 9.90
N GLN A 78 -0.90 -20.04 10.42
CA GLN A 78 0.15 -19.48 9.58
C GLN A 78 1.02 -20.61 9.00
N ILE A 79 0.96 -20.81 7.69
CA ILE A 79 1.70 -21.87 7.00
C ILE A 79 3.02 -21.37 6.39
N TRP A 80 3.19 -20.06 6.24
CA TRP A 80 4.41 -19.47 5.70
C TRP A 80 4.58 -18.00 6.10
N ASN A 81 5.82 -17.54 6.21
CA ASN A 81 6.15 -16.13 6.34
C ASN A 81 7.50 -15.76 5.71
N SER A 82 7.66 -14.49 5.32
CA SER A 82 8.95 -13.94 4.91
C SER A 82 8.98 -12.42 5.02
N ALA A 83 10.18 -11.87 5.25
CA ALA A 83 10.44 -10.43 5.30
C ALA A 83 11.24 -9.96 4.08
N TRP A 84 10.88 -8.81 3.55
CA TRP A 84 11.39 -8.25 2.31
C TRP A 84 11.82 -6.80 2.50
N THR A 85 12.84 -6.39 1.74
CA THR A 85 13.41 -5.03 1.83
C THR A 85 12.58 -3.97 1.09
N GLY A 86 11.55 -4.37 0.33
CA GLY A 86 10.79 -3.47 -0.55
C GLY A 86 11.46 -3.17 -1.89
N GLN A 87 12.67 -3.69 -2.15
CA GLN A 87 13.34 -3.50 -3.45
C GLN A 87 12.66 -4.29 -4.59
N LYS A 88 12.09 -5.44 -4.25
CA LYS A 88 11.25 -6.26 -5.12
C LYS A 88 9.91 -6.36 -4.43
N MET A 89 8.84 -6.17 -5.19
CA MET A 89 7.46 -6.30 -4.74
C MET A 89 6.75 -7.47 -5.44
N SER A 90 7.44 -8.19 -6.32
CA SER A 90 7.03 -9.45 -6.90
C SER A 90 7.79 -10.59 -6.19
N ILE A 91 7.04 -11.58 -5.73
CA ILE A 91 7.49 -12.71 -4.92
C ILE A 91 7.27 -13.99 -5.71
N LYS A 92 8.28 -14.85 -5.71
CA LYS A 92 8.18 -16.25 -6.15
C LYS A 92 8.46 -17.14 -4.95
N PHE A 93 7.47 -17.92 -4.53
CA PHE A 93 7.62 -18.91 -3.47
C PHE A 93 8.48 -20.07 -3.98
N SER A 94 9.28 -20.69 -3.11
CA SER A 94 10.11 -21.84 -3.50
C SER A 94 9.27 -23.03 -3.99
N THR A 95 8.06 -23.14 -3.44
CA THR A 95 7.04 -24.13 -3.80
C THR A 95 5.66 -23.48 -3.69
N PRO A 96 4.71 -23.78 -4.60
CA PRO A 96 3.32 -23.33 -4.46
C PRO A 96 2.71 -23.76 -3.12
N LEU A 97 1.93 -22.88 -2.50
CA LEU A 97 1.31 -23.12 -1.20
C LEU A 97 -0.15 -23.53 -1.40
N ARG A 98 -0.37 -24.79 -1.78
CA ARG A 98 -1.71 -25.31 -2.15
C ARG A 98 -2.80 -25.16 -1.07
N GLY A 99 -2.41 -25.09 0.20
CA GLY A 99 -3.34 -24.93 1.33
C GLY A 99 -3.54 -23.48 1.77
N ALA A 100 -3.03 -22.50 1.01
CA ALA A 100 -3.17 -21.08 1.36
C ALA A 100 -4.63 -20.62 1.16
N ALA A 101 -5.17 -19.89 2.14
CA ALA A 101 -6.51 -19.31 2.12
C ALA A 101 -6.46 -17.79 1.99
N TYR A 102 -5.62 -17.14 2.79
CA TYR A 102 -5.43 -15.69 2.73
C TYR A 102 -3.99 -15.31 3.07
N ILE A 103 -3.63 -14.07 2.73
CA ILE A 103 -2.36 -13.46 3.10
C ILE A 103 -2.57 -12.19 3.89
N VAL A 104 -1.58 -11.86 4.72
CA VAL A 104 -1.44 -10.55 5.35
C VAL A 104 -0.09 -9.97 4.95
N VAL A 105 -0.10 -8.75 4.43
CA VAL A 105 1.10 -8.01 4.06
C VAL A 105 1.20 -6.77 4.94
N ASN A 106 2.23 -6.70 5.78
CA ASN A 106 2.46 -5.55 6.66
C ASN A 106 3.71 -4.80 6.25
N ALA A 107 3.61 -3.48 6.10
CA ALA A 107 4.79 -2.63 6.13
C ALA A 107 5.50 -2.76 7.49
N LYS A 108 6.81 -2.58 7.51
CA LYS A 108 7.59 -2.56 8.77
C LYS A 108 7.75 -1.17 9.36
N ASN A 109 7.51 -0.14 8.55
CA ASN A 109 7.59 1.25 8.96
C ASN A 109 6.28 1.97 8.68
N ASP A 110 6.07 3.07 9.38
CA ASP A 110 5.03 4.07 9.14
C ASP A 110 5.46 5.10 8.08
N TYR A 111 6.36 4.72 7.19
CA TYR A 111 6.80 5.54 6.06
C TYR A 111 7.21 4.67 4.87
N VAL A 112 7.18 5.29 3.70
CA VAL A 112 7.84 4.80 2.48
C VAL A 112 9.05 5.67 2.16
N VAL A 113 9.98 5.13 1.37
CA VAL A 113 11.14 5.85 0.88
C VAL A 113 10.98 6.09 -0.60
N ASN A 114 11.08 7.35 -1.03
CA ASN A 114 11.20 7.68 -2.43
C ASN A 114 12.60 7.28 -2.92
N THR A 115 12.67 6.36 -3.87
CA THR A 115 13.94 5.80 -4.36
C THR A 115 14.72 6.78 -5.22
N LEU A 116 14.08 7.83 -5.73
CA LEU A 116 14.73 8.87 -6.54
C LEU A 116 15.38 9.95 -5.68
N THR A 117 14.76 10.32 -4.56
CA THR A 117 15.23 11.43 -3.69
C THR A 117 15.85 10.95 -2.38
N GLY A 118 15.56 9.72 -1.96
CA GLY A 118 15.95 9.19 -0.65
C GLY A 118 15.08 9.69 0.51
N GLU A 119 14.09 10.54 0.24
CA GLU A 119 13.22 11.10 1.27
C GLU A 119 12.26 10.07 1.83
N ARG A 120 11.95 10.21 3.12
CA ARG A 120 10.91 9.46 3.81
C ARG A 120 9.60 10.21 3.69
N ILE A 121 8.55 9.49 3.29
CA ILE A 121 7.18 9.98 3.20
C ILE A 121 6.39 9.16 4.21
N PHE A 122 6.01 9.81 5.31
CA PHE A 122 5.29 9.18 6.40
C PHE A 122 3.84 8.91 6.00
N THR A 123 3.39 7.71 6.31
CA THR A 123 2.01 7.26 6.23
C THR A 123 1.36 7.48 7.59
N ASN A 124 0.03 7.60 7.67
CA ASN A 124 -0.71 7.84 8.92
C ASN A 124 -0.74 6.59 9.85
N GLY A 125 0.38 5.90 9.97
CA GLY A 125 0.51 4.57 10.58
C GLY A 125 1.11 3.55 9.62
N VAL A 126 1.36 2.34 10.14
CA VAL A 126 1.88 1.22 9.37
C VAL A 126 0.79 0.71 8.41
N MET A 127 1.12 0.61 7.12
CA MET A 127 0.21 0.05 6.12
C MET A 127 0.10 -1.48 6.27
N SER A 128 -1.12 -2.01 6.14
CA SER A 128 -1.40 -3.44 6.13
C SER A 128 -2.50 -3.74 5.13
N VAL A 129 -2.43 -4.92 4.49
CA VAL A 129 -3.52 -5.46 3.68
C VAL A 129 -3.68 -6.94 3.96
N GLU A 130 -4.93 -7.35 4.18
CA GLU A 130 -5.35 -8.75 4.18
C GLU A 130 -6.02 -9.03 2.82
N TYR A 131 -5.70 -10.17 2.23
CA TYR A 131 -6.17 -10.55 0.90
C TYR A 131 -6.53 -12.03 0.86
N GLU A 132 -7.78 -12.32 0.52
CA GLU A 132 -8.29 -13.67 0.29
C GLU A 132 -7.77 -14.20 -1.05
N ILE A 133 -7.22 -15.41 -1.04
CA ILE A 133 -6.66 -16.07 -2.23
C ILE A 133 -7.80 -16.74 -3.01
N GLU A 134 -7.89 -16.40 -4.29
CA GLU A 134 -8.90 -16.94 -5.22
C GLU A 134 -8.52 -18.33 -5.79
#